data_AF-A0A661CBH0-F1
#
_entry.id   AF-A0A661CBH0-F1
#
_cell.length_a   1.000
_cell.length_b   1.000
_cell.length_c   1.000
_cell.angle_alpha   90.00
_cell.angle_beta   90.00
_cell.angle_gamma   90.00
#
_symmetry.space_group_name_H-M   'P 1'
#
loop_
_entity.id
_entity.type
_entity.pdbx_description
1 polymer ?
#
loop_
_entity_poly.entity_id
_entity_poly.type
_entity_poly.pdbx_seq_one_letter_code
_entity_poly.pdbx_strand_id
1 'polypeptide(L)'
;EPRNHTILRTTPLAAWQELIFRLVRFGYHHKLKKGERIELQNLKVIIEQPTEEPETSLSQYGFSLQHFKTYQQRMLEPKLSEQTYTYGNRMRGYFYHNGNVVDSLAIVIQRLTADIESRHAYISLWDNNRDLPEGHGCPCFVSLFFRHFEDKLTLTATFRTHNAMDAWLENVYGLIAIQRYVADHLAIPPGAMTVFSHSISLNIDALARAKAVADKKPTDDMINPQTGKREPRYDYNGNFAVTVDNDNQEIVVQHNYEGTCIAEYRGKSAEAIEQQLARDCAISEISHALYLGREIAKKEYLLKS
;
A
#
# COMPACT_ATOMS: atom_id res chain seq x y z
N GLU A 1 17.48 3.52 3.48
CA GLU A 1 17.75 2.46 2.48
C GLU A 1 16.68 2.53 1.40
N PRO A 2 16.98 3.07 0.20
CA PRO A 2 16.00 3.31 -0.87
C PRO A 2 15.28 2.07 -1.42
N ARG A 3 15.76 0.86 -1.09
CA ARG A 3 15.25 -0.41 -1.64
C ARG A 3 14.26 -1.15 -0.74
N ASN A 4 14.00 -0.66 0.48
CA ASN A 4 13.15 -1.35 1.44
C ASN A 4 12.16 -0.38 2.08
N HIS A 5 10.98 -0.29 1.49
CA HIS A 5 9.90 0.55 1.97
C HIS A 5 8.57 -0.20 1.91
N THR A 6 7.87 -0.21 3.04
CA THR A 6 6.48 -0.65 3.13
C THR A 6 5.65 0.50 3.69
N ILE A 7 4.49 0.75 3.08
CA ILE A 7 3.51 1.74 3.50
C ILE A 7 2.20 1.02 3.73
N LEU A 8 1.58 1.22 4.88
CA LEU A 8 0.23 0.75 5.17
C LEU A 8 -0.62 1.96 5.59
N ARG A 9 -1.66 2.25 4.81
CA ARG A 9 -2.57 3.38 5.05
C ARG A 9 -4.00 3.00 4.74
N THR A 10 -4.93 3.67 5.40
CA THR A 10 -6.35 3.34 5.25
C THR A 10 -6.90 3.73 3.88
N THR A 11 -6.60 4.93 3.38
CA THR A 11 -7.18 5.46 2.13
C THR A 11 -6.12 5.68 1.03
N PRO A 12 -6.47 5.58 -0.27
CA PRO A 12 -5.58 5.88 -1.39
C PRO A 12 -4.78 7.19 -1.27
N LEU A 13 -5.41 8.30 -0.90
CA LEU A 13 -4.80 9.62 -0.80
C LEU A 13 -3.78 9.68 0.34
N ALA A 14 -4.11 9.11 1.51
CA ALA A 14 -3.17 8.99 2.62
C ALA A 14 -1.95 8.12 2.25
N ALA A 15 -2.18 7.03 1.49
CA ALA A 15 -1.12 6.18 0.96
C ALA A 15 -0.20 6.95 -0.01
N TRP A 16 -0.79 7.74 -0.91
CA TRP A 16 -0.07 8.60 -1.83
C TRP A 16 0.74 9.68 -1.10
N GLN A 17 0.16 10.36 -0.12
CA GLN A 17 0.86 11.37 0.70
C GLN A 17 2.07 10.76 1.42
N GLU A 18 1.91 9.58 2.03
CA GLU A 18 3.04 8.88 2.67
C GLU A 18 4.11 8.49 1.64
N LEU A 19 3.70 8.00 0.47
CA LEU A 19 4.60 7.65 -0.62
C LEU A 19 5.44 8.87 -1.06
N ILE A 20 4.81 10.03 -1.23
CA ILE A 20 5.50 11.28 -1.57
C ILE A 20 6.47 11.69 -0.45
N PHE A 21 6.04 11.63 0.81
CA PHE A 21 6.90 11.92 1.96
C PHE A 21 8.15 11.01 1.96
N ARG A 22 7.98 9.69 1.75
CA ARG A 22 9.10 8.74 1.72
C ARG A 22 10.05 9.03 0.56
N LEU A 23 9.54 9.36 -0.62
CA LEU A 23 10.36 9.72 -1.77
C LEU A 23 11.16 11.00 -1.53
N VAL A 24 10.54 12.06 -1.01
CA VAL A 24 11.24 13.31 -0.68
C VAL A 24 12.32 13.10 0.36
N ARG A 25 12.06 12.24 1.36
CA ARG A 25 12.97 12.05 2.50
C ARG A 25 14.10 11.04 2.22
N PHE A 26 13.80 9.96 1.51
CA PHE A 26 14.69 8.79 1.38
C PHE A 26 15.01 8.42 -0.07
N GLY A 27 14.39 9.10 -1.04
CA GLY A 27 14.60 8.83 -2.45
C GLY A 27 16.04 9.05 -2.87
N TYR A 28 16.56 8.15 -3.68
CA TYR A 28 17.89 8.24 -4.24
C TYR A 28 17.88 9.08 -5.52
N HIS A 29 18.81 10.02 -5.63
CA HIS A 29 18.97 10.85 -6.83
C HIS A 29 19.70 10.07 -7.93
N HIS A 30 18.97 9.63 -8.96
CA HIS A 30 19.52 9.00 -10.15
C HIS A 30 19.66 10.00 -11.29
N LYS A 31 20.86 10.05 -11.89
CA LYS A 31 21.08 10.70 -13.19
C LYS A 31 20.89 9.66 -14.29
N LEU A 32 19.77 9.73 -15.02
CA LEU A 32 19.50 8.85 -16.16
C LEU A 32 19.77 9.59 -17.47
N LYS A 33 19.94 8.85 -18.58
CA LYS A 33 20.07 9.44 -19.93
C LYS A 33 18.91 10.38 -20.29
N LYS A 34 17.71 10.13 -19.75
CA LYS A 34 16.47 10.88 -20.01
C LYS A 34 16.21 11.99 -18.99
N GLY A 35 17.15 12.28 -18.09
CA GLY A 35 17.02 13.29 -17.04
C GLY A 35 17.22 12.73 -15.64
N GLU A 36 17.29 13.65 -14.67
CA GLU A 36 17.42 13.32 -13.26
C GLU A 36 16.08 12.90 -12.66
N ARG A 37 16.11 11.93 -11.74
CA ARG A 37 14.96 11.43 -11.01
C ARG A 37 15.31 11.14 -9.56
N ILE A 38 14.32 11.22 -8.69
CA ILE A 38 14.40 10.73 -7.31
C ILE A 38 13.62 9.42 -7.24
N GLU A 39 14.24 8.33 -6.81
CA GLU A 39 13.68 6.99 -6.90
C GLU A 39 13.67 6.26 -5.55
N LEU A 40 12.62 5.46 -5.34
CA LEU A 40 12.64 4.32 -4.42
C LEU A 40 12.44 3.03 -5.22
N GLN A 41 12.98 1.93 -4.70
CA GLN A 41 12.86 0.60 -5.31
C GLN A 41 12.07 -0.34 -4.42
N ASN A 42 11.33 -1.25 -5.05
CA ASN A 42 10.54 -2.30 -4.40
C ASN A 42 9.57 -1.77 -3.32
N LEU A 43 8.93 -0.64 -3.59
CA LEU A 43 7.95 -0.06 -2.68
C LEU A 43 6.69 -0.93 -2.65
N LYS A 44 6.31 -1.40 -1.46
CA LYS A 44 5.03 -2.04 -1.17
C LYS A 44 4.09 -1.04 -0.52
N VAL A 45 2.94 -0.78 -1.13
CA VAL A 45 1.88 0.04 -0.52
C VAL A 45 0.64 -0.82 -0.30
N ILE A 46 0.15 -0.89 0.93
CA ILE A 46 -1.12 -1.55 1.27
C ILE A 46 -2.13 -0.44 1.61
N ILE A 47 -3.29 -0.51 0.95
CA ILE A 47 -4.43 0.38 1.14
C ILE A 47 -5.55 -0.46 1.74
N GLU A 48 -5.92 -0.18 2.99
CA GLU A 48 -6.89 -1.02 3.72
C GLU A 48 -8.31 -0.85 3.18
N GLN A 49 -8.68 0.38 2.81
CA GLN A 49 -9.97 0.77 2.28
C GLN A 49 -9.77 1.49 0.94
N PRO A 50 -9.60 0.75 -0.16
CA PRO A 50 -9.37 1.32 -1.49
C PRO A 50 -10.68 1.88 -2.06
N THR A 51 -11.12 3.03 -1.54
CA THR A 51 -12.34 3.74 -1.95
C THR A 51 -12.03 5.13 -2.48
N GLU A 52 -12.90 5.65 -3.35
CA GLU A 52 -12.80 7.02 -3.85
C GLU A 52 -12.91 8.04 -2.71
N GLU A 53 -12.02 9.03 -2.73
CA GLU A 53 -12.07 10.19 -1.87
C GLU A 53 -12.95 11.31 -2.45
N PRO A 54 -13.49 12.20 -1.59
CA PRO A 54 -14.22 13.38 -2.05
C PRO A 54 -13.37 14.31 -2.92
N GLU A 55 -14.00 14.96 -3.91
CA GLU A 55 -13.37 15.97 -4.79
C GLU A 55 -12.63 17.06 -4.00
N THR A 56 -13.19 17.49 -2.86
CA THR A 56 -12.58 18.51 -1.99
C THR A 56 -11.24 18.08 -1.40
N SER A 57 -11.00 16.78 -1.22
CA SER A 57 -9.73 16.26 -0.72
C SER A 57 -8.71 16.12 -1.85
N LEU A 58 -9.17 15.72 -3.03
CA LEU A 58 -8.35 15.51 -4.23
C LEU A 58 -7.86 16.83 -4.85
N SER A 59 -8.76 17.80 -5.00
CA SER A 59 -8.49 19.10 -5.63
C SER A 59 -7.39 19.91 -4.92
N GLN A 60 -7.20 19.71 -3.61
CA GLN A 60 -6.10 20.31 -2.83
C GLN A 60 -4.70 19.90 -3.31
N TYR A 61 -4.61 18.82 -4.08
CA TYR A 61 -3.39 18.27 -4.65
C TYR A 61 -3.37 18.35 -6.19
N GLY A 62 -4.36 19.01 -6.79
CA GLY A 62 -4.49 19.17 -8.24
C GLY A 62 -5.09 17.95 -8.95
N PHE A 63 -5.69 17.02 -8.22
CA PHE A 63 -6.42 15.89 -8.79
C PHE A 63 -7.90 16.22 -9.01
N SER A 64 -8.54 15.50 -9.93
CA SER A 64 -9.97 15.60 -10.21
C SER A 64 -10.62 14.21 -10.16
N LEU A 65 -11.67 14.07 -9.37
CA LEU A 65 -12.47 12.84 -9.28
C LEU A 65 -13.09 12.50 -10.63
N GLN A 66 -13.55 13.50 -11.39
CA GLN A 66 -14.12 13.28 -12.72
C GLN A 66 -13.09 12.72 -13.70
N HIS A 67 -11.85 13.20 -13.63
CA HIS A 67 -10.76 12.66 -14.40
C HIS A 67 -10.49 11.19 -14.02
N PHE A 68 -10.39 10.89 -12.73
CA PHE A 68 -10.21 9.51 -12.26
C PHE A 68 -11.37 8.59 -12.66
N LYS A 69 -12.62 9.04 -12.62
CA LYS A 69 -13.77 8.25 -13.10
C LYS A 69 -13.69 7.94 -14.60
N THR A 70 -13.23 8.91 -15.38
CA THR A 70 -12.98 8.69 -16.81
C THR A 70 -11.87 7.66 -17.02
N TYR A 71 -10.81 7.74 -16.22
CA TYR A 71 -9.71 6.77 -16.24
C TYR A 71 -10.18 5.35 -15.86
N GLN A 72 -11.00 5.22 -14.81
CA GLN A 72 -11.62 3.96 -14.38
C GLN A 72 -12.40 3.28 -15.51
N GLN A 73 -13.17 4.02 -16.29
CA GLN A 73 -13.88 3.48 -17.46
C GLN A 73 -12.90 2.93 -18.50
N ARG A 74 -11.82 3.67 -18.80
CA ARG A 74 -10.77 3.24 -19.74
C ARG A 74 -10.02 2.00 -19.26
N MET A 75 -9.87 1.80 -17.95
CA MET A 75 -9.25 0.61 -17.39
C MET A 75 -10.05 -0.66 -17.67
N LEU A 76 -11.36 -0.55 -17.91
CA LEU A 76 -12.23 -1.68 -18.22
C LEU A 76 -12.51 -1.84 -19.71
N GLU A 77 -12.10 -0.89 -20.55
CA GLU A 77 -12.38 -0.89 -22.00
C GLU A 77 -11.46 -1.88 -22.75
N PRO A 78 -12.00 -2.94 -23.39
CA PRO A 78 -11.18 -3.90 -24.12
C PRO A 78 -10.61 -3.36 -25.43
N LYS A 79 -11.22 -2.33 -26.04
CA LYS A 79 -10.77 -1.79 -27.32
C LYS A 79 -9.56 -0.89 -27.12
N LEU A 80 -8.58 -1.05 -28.02
CA LEU A 80 -7.45 -0.15 -28.10
C LEU A 80 -7.91 1.19 -28.70
N SER A 81 -7.57 2.29 -28.03
CA SER A 81 -7.74 3.66 -28.55
C SER A 81 -6.52 4.06 -29.40
N GLU A 82 -6.36 5.33 -29.77
CA GLU A 82 -5.22 5.81 -30.59
C GLU A 82 -3.83 5.66 -29.93
N GLN A 83 -3.75 5.15 -28.70
CA GLN A 83 -2.52 4.95 -27.94
C GLN A 83 -1.80 3.65 -28.36
N THR A 84 -0.49 3.57 -28.11
CA THR A 84 0.31 2.36 -28.37
C THR A 84 -0.20 1.13 -27.60
N TYR A 85 -0.71 1.35 -26.38
CA TYR A 85 -1.40 0.34 -25.59
C TYR A 85 -2.34 1.02 -24.60
N THR A 86 -3.36 0.30 -24.13
CA THR A 86 -4.16 0.65 -22.95
C THR A 86 -4.20 -0.53 -21.99
N TYR A 87 -4.34 -0.27 -20.69
CA TYR A 87 -4.42 -1.36 -19.70
C TYR A 87 -5.69 -2.20 -19.86
N GLY A 88 -6.82 -1.57 -20.18
CA GLY A 88 -8.07 -2.28 -20.50
C GLY A 88 -7.90 -3.25 -21.66
N ASN A 89 -7.27 -2.81 -22.75
CA ASN A 89 -6.96 -3.69 -23.88
C ASN A 89 -5.99 -4.82 -23.47
N ARG A 90 -4.92 -4.52 -22.72
CA ARG A 90 -3.99 -5.56 -22.24
C ARG A 90 -4.65 -6.62 -21.36
N MET A 91 -5.63 -6.24 -20.56
CA MET A 91 -6.38 -7.19 -19.72
C MET A 91 -7.41 -7.99 -20.52
N ARG A 92 -8.07 -7.38 -21.51
CA ARG A 92 -9.34 -7.91 -22.04
C ARG A 92 -9.42 -8.13 -23.55
N GLY A 93 -8.48 -7.60 -24.32
CA GLY A 93 -8.56 -7.56 -25.79
C GLY A 93 -7.25 -7.81 -26.54
N TYR A 94 -6.13 -7.98 -25.83
CA TYR A 94 -4.79 -8.06 -26.42
C TYR A 94 -4.34 -9.52 -26.66
N PHE A 95 -4.47 -10.38 -25.66
CA PHE A 95 -3.97 -11.75 -25.73
C PHE A 95 -4.96 -12.68 -26.45
N TYR A 96 -4.42 -13.68 -27.14
CA TYR A 96 -5.20 -14.71 -27.83
C TYR A 96 -4.74 -16.10 -27.43
N HIS A 97 -5.70 -17.02 -27.32
CA HIS A 97 -5.45 -18.44 -27.12
C HIS A 97 -6.35 -19.25 -28.05
N ASN A 98 -5.74 -20.11 -28.88
CA ASN A 98 -6.44 -20.90 -29.91
C ASN A 98 -7.38 -20.06 -30.80
N GLY A 99 -6.91 -18.88 -31.22
CA GLY A 99 -7.65 -17.95 -32.09
C GLY A 99 -8.72 -17.11 -31.38
N ASN A 100 -8.96 -17.31 -30.08
CA ASN A 100 -9.94 -16.54 -29.31
C ASN A 100 -9.27 -15.52 -28.42
N VAL A 101 -9.90 -14.34 -28.26
CA VAL A 101 -9.46 -13.31 -27.31
C VAL A 101 -9.52 -13.85 -25.89
N VAL A 102 -8.48 -13.58 -25.10
CA VAL A 102 -8.41 -13.86 -23.67
C VAL A 102 -8.91 -12.65 -22.91
N ASP A 103 -10.20 -12.64 -22.53
CA ASP A 103 -10.72 -11.68 -21.55
C ASP A 103 -10.33 -12.12 -20.14
N SER A 104 -9.20 -11.61 -19.66
CA SER A 104 -8.61 -12.07 -18.40
C SER A 104 -9.50 -11.80 -17.19
N LEU A 105 -10.25 -10.69 -17.19
CA LEU A 105 -11.17 -10.39 -16.08
C LEU A 105 -12.36 -11.34 -16.08
N ALA A 106 -12.94 -11.65 -17.25
CA ALA A 106 -14.01 -12.63 -17.36
C ALA A 106 -13.57 -14.03 -16.89
N ILE A 107 -12.35 -14.45 -17.27
CA ILE A 107 -11.78 -15.73 -16.86
C ILE A 107 -11.52 -15.76 -15.33
N VAL A 108 -11.02 -14.67 -14.75
CA VAL A 108 -10.85 -14.54 -13.29
C VAL A 108 -12.18 -14.68 -12.56
N ILE A 109 -13.23 -13.99 -13.01
CA ILE A 109 -14.57 -14.06 -12.43
C ILE A 109 -15.09 -15.49 -12.50
N GLN A 110 -15.06 -16.12 -13.67
CA GLN A 110 -15.50 -17.51 -13.84
C GLN A 110 -14.76 -18.45 -12.89
N ARG A 111 -13.45 -18.26 -12.75
CA ARG A 111 -12.60 -19.10 -11.92
C ARG A 111 -12.90 -18.97 -10.44
N LEU A 112 -13.02 -17.73 -9.94
CA LEU A 112 -13.36 -17.48 -8.53
C LEU A 112 -14.81 -17.83 -8.20
N THR A 113 -15.71 -17.80 -9.19
CA THR A 113 -17.08 -18.32 -9.05
C THR A 113 -17.08 -19.83 -8.84
N ALA A 114 -16.21 -20.56 -9.56
CA ALA A 114 -16.11 -22.01 -9.44
C ALA A 114 -15.35 -22.46 -8.19
N ASP A 115 -14.30 -21.72 -7.81
CA ASP A 115 -13.49 -21.96 -6.62
C ASP A 115 -12.99 -20.62 -6.07
N ILE A 116 -13.63 -20.15 -5.00
CA ILE A 116 -13.32 -18.86 -4.38
C ILE A 116 -11.92 -18.80 -3.79
N GLU A 117 -11.35 -19.97 -3.47
CA GLU A 117 -9.99 -20.12 -2.95
C GLU A 117 -8.94 -20.36 -4.06
N SER A 118 -9.33 -20.20 -5.33
CA SER A 118 -8.43 -20.40 -6.45
C SER A 118 -7.19 -19.52 -6.35
N ARG A 119 -6.02 -20.13 -6.57
CA ARG A 119 -4.73 -19.43 -6.66
C ARG A 119 -4.34 -19.08 -8.11
N HIS A 120 -5.21 -19.36 -9.07
CA HIS A 120 -4.96 -19.09 -10.49
C HIS A 120 -5.73 -17.85 -11.00
N ALA A 121 -6.20 -16.97 -10.11
CA ALA A 121 -6.75 -15.67 -10.46
C ALA A 121 -5.64 -14.61 -10.65
N TYR A 122 -4.62 -14.96 -11.44
CA TYR A 122 -3.43 -14.16 -11.71
C TYR A 122 -3.41 -13.73 -13.19
N ILE A 123 -3.13 -12.45 -13.45
CA ILE A 123 -3.08 -11.87 -14.79
C ILE A 123 -1.69 -11.27 -15.00
N SER A 124 -1.05 -11.58 -16.13
CA SER A 124 0.15 -10.88 -16.63
C SER A 124 -0.23 -10.00 -17.80
N LEU A 125 0.19 -8.74 -17.77
CA LEU A 125 -0.02 -7.78 -18.88
C LEU A 125 1.21 -7.64 -19.77
N TRP A 126 2.36 -8.11 -19.28
CA TRP A 126 3.60 -8.12 -20.02
C TRP A 126 3.63 -9.27 -21.03
N ASP A 127 3.88 -8.95 -22.30
CA ASP A 127 4.10 -9.90 -23.38
C ASP A 127 5.58 -9.98 -23.70
N ASN A 128 6.24 -11.08 -23.32
CA ASN A 128 7.67 -11.27 -23.59
C ASN A 128 8.01 -11.30 -25.08
N ASN A 129 7.10 -11.70 -25.95
CA ASN A 129 7.36 -11.77 -27.39
C ASN A 129 7.36 -10.39 -28.05
N ARG A 130 6.69 -9.42 -27.43
CA ARG A 130 6.51 -8.06 -27.96
C ARG A 130 7.26 -7.02 -27.12
N ASP A 131 6.99 -6.97 -25.83
CA ASP A 131 7.42 -5.89 -24.95
C ASP A 131 8.92 -5.92 -24.64
N LEU A 132 9.51 -7.12 -24.59
CA LEU A 132 10.95 -7.29 -24.35
C LEU A 132 11.80 -6.86 -25.56
N PRO A 133 11.55 -7.34 -26.80
CA PRO A 133 12.33 -6.91 -27.96
C PRO A 133 12.08 -5.46 -28.36
N GLU A 134 10.84 -4.95 -28.25
CA GLU A 134 10.56 -3.55 -28.61
C GLU A 134 11.19 -2.56 -27.60
N GLY A 135 11.05 -2.81 -26.29
CA GLY A 135 11.62 -1.95 -25.26
C GLY A 135 11.04 -0.52 -25.18
N HIS A 136 9.95 -0.23 -25.92
CA HIS A 136 9.24 1.03 -25.89
C HIS A 136 7.72 0.81 -26.04
N GLY A 137 6.92 1.74 -25.49
CA GLY A 137 5.46 1.56 -25.46
C GLY A 137 5.02 0.29 -24.72
N CYS A 138 5.76 -0.13 -23.69
CA CYS A 138 5.47 -1.32 -22.90
C CYS A 138 4.68 -0.96 -21.63
N PRO A 139 3.79 -1.84 -21.14
CA PRO A 139 2.96 -1.52 -19.99
C PRO A 139 3.79 -1.31 -18.73
N CYS A 140 3.48 -0.26 -17.97
CA CYS A 140 4.06 -0.04 -16.64
C CYS A 140 3.40 -0.96 -15.60
N PHE A 141 2.08 -1.12 -15.69
CA PHE A 141 1.30 -2.10 -14.94
C PHE A 141 1.49 -3.49 -15.55
N VAL A 142 2.04 -4.44 -14.80
CA VAL A 142 2.49 -5.73 -15.37
C VAL A 142 1.77 -6.96 -14.82
N SER A 143 1.17 -6.90 -13.63
CA SER A 143 0.36 -8.02 -13.15
C SER A 143 -0.69 -7.64 -12.12
N LEU A 144 -1.70 -8.51 -12.04
CA LEU A 144 -2.78 -8.50 -11.05
C LEU A 144 -2.90 -9.87 -10.42
N PHE A 145 -3.21 -9.92 -9.13
CA PHE A 145 -3.55 -11.15 -8.43
C PHE A 145 -4.72 -10.92 -7.49
N PHE A 146 -5.80 -11.65 -7.73
CA PHE A 146 -7.01 -11.59 -6.91
C PHE A 146 -7.04 -12.77 -5.94
N ARG A 147 -7.45 -12.50 -4.70
CA ARG A 147 -7.55 -13.52 -3.65
C ARG A 147 -8.75 -13.25 -2.77
N HIS A 148 -9.49 -14.30 -2.44
CA HIS A 148 -10.39 -14.29 -1.30
C HIS A 148 -9.57 -14.36 -0.01
N PHE A 149 -9.83 -13.44 0.93
CA PHE A 149 -9.18 -13.36 2.22
C PHE A 149 -10.09 -12.59 3.19
N GLU A 150 -10.36 -13.14 4.37
CA GLU A 150 -11.26 -12.55 5.38
C GLU A 150 -12.61 -12.09 4.80
N ASP A 151 -13.28 -13.00 4.08
CA ASP A 151 -14.58 -12.79 3.43
C ASP A 151 -14.62 -11.63 2.40
N LYS A 152 -13.44 -11.19 1.93
CA LYS A 152 -13.28 -10.06 1.01
C LYS A 152 -12.42 -10.42 -0.20
N LEU A 153 -12.65 -9.74 -1.31
CA LEU A 153 -11.79 -9.83 -2.49
C LEU A 153 -10.60 -8.87 -2.36
N THR A 154 -9.40 -9.39 -2.09
CA THR A 154 -8.16 -8.60 -2.10
C THR A 154 -7.55 -8.56 -3.50
N LEU A 155 -6.80 -7.49 -3.79
CA LEU A 155 -6.08 -7.30 -5.05
C LEU A 155 -4.61 -6.94 -4.78
N THR A 156 -3.68 -7.68 -5.38
CA THR A 156 -2.27 -7.27 -5.51
C THR A 156 -1.96 -6.86 -6.94
N ALA A 157 -1.43 -5.67 -7.14
CA ALA A 157 -1.08 -5.09 -8.44
C ALA A 157 0.41 -4.72 -8.48
N THR A 158 1.10 -5.01 -9.58
CA THR A 158 2.54 -4.73 -9.73
C THR A 158 2.81 -3.80 -10.89
N PHE A 159 3.60 -2.76 -10.63
CA PHE A 159 4.10 -1.81 -11.61
C PHE A 159 5.62 -1.89 -11.70
N ARG A 160 6.17 -2.08 -12.91
CA ARG A 160 7.64 -2.12 -13.13
C ARG A 160 8.29 -0.74 -12.96
N THR A 161 7.60 0.31 -13.39
CA THR A 161 8.04 1.70 -13.32
C THR A 161 6.82 2.56 -13.08
N HIS A 162 6.88 3.50 -12.15
CA HIS A 162 5.70 4.22 -11.69
C HIS A 162 6.05 5.68 -11.41
N ASN A 163 5.30 6.62 -11.98
CA ASN A 163 5.42 8.04 -11.63
C ASN A 163 4.59 8.31 -10.37
N ALA A 164 5.26 8.77 -9.32
CA ALA A 164 4.65 8.99 -8.02
C ALA A 164 3.69 10.18 -7.96
N MET A 165 4.01 11.30 -8.62
CA MET A 165 3.21 12.53 -8.50
C MET A 165 1.93 12.46 -9.30
N ASP A 166 2.03 12.04 -10.55
CA ASP A 166 0.95 12.29 -11.51
C ASP A 166 0.18 11.01 -11.85
N ALA A 167 0.83 9.84 -11.81
CA ALA A 167 0.22 8.58 -12.25
C ALA A 167 -0.19 7.65 -11.12
N TRP A 168 0.49 7.68 -9.96
CA TRP A 168 0.28 6.66 -8.92
C TRP A 168 -1.15 6.62 -8.40
N LEU A 169 -1.69 7.78 -8.03
CA LEU A 169 -3.06 7.85 -7.49
C LEU A 169 -4.11 7.54 -8.57
N GLU A 170 -3.91 8.01 -9.80
CA GLU A 170 -4.78 7.68 -10.94
C GLU A 170 -4.82 6.16 -11.19
N ASN A 171 -3.65 5.51 -11.21
CA ASN A 171 -3.53 4.06 -11.37
C ASN A 171 -4.25 3.32 -10.24
N VAL A 172 -4.11 3.76 -8.98
CA VAL A 172 -4.85 3.20 -7.84
C VAL A 172 -6.36 3.31 -8.04
N TYR A 173 -6.86 4.47 -8.50
CA TYR A 173 -8.28 4.62 -8.83
C TYR A 173 -8.72 3.66 -9.93
N GLY A 174 -7.87 3.44 -10.94
CA GLY A 174 -8.08 2.40 -11.94
C GLY A 174 -8.19 0.99 -11.35
N LEU A 175 -7.32 0.65 -10.40
CA LEU A 175 -7.37 -0.62 -9.68
C LEU A 175 -8.63 -0.76 -8.82
N ILE A 176 -9.14 0.33 -8.22
CA ILE A 176 -10.41 0.33 -7.48
C ILE A 176 -11.55 -0.12 -8.40
N ALA A 177 -11.60 0.40 -9.62
CA ALA A 177 -12.63 -0.01 -10.59
C ALA A 177 -12.48 -1.48 -11.02
N ILE A 178 -11.26 -1.95 -11.25
CA ILE A 178 -11.00 -3.36 -11.56
C ILE A 178 -11.44 -4.29 -10.41
N GLN A 179 -11.04 -3.96 -9.17
CA GLN A 179 -11.36 -4.75 -7.99
C GLN A 179 -12.88 -4.80 -7.77
N ARG A 180 -13.56 -3.64 -7.84
CA ARG A 180 -15.01 -3.56 -7.75
C ARG A 180 -15.69 -4.36 -8.86
N TYR A 181 -15.24 -4.24 -10.10
CA TYR A 181 -15.78 -5.01 -11.22
C TYR A 181 -15.76 -6.51 -10.93
N VAL A 182 -14.65 -7.06 -10.43
CA VAL A 182 -14.58 -8.50 -10.08
C VAL A 182 -15.40 -8.82 -8.83
N ALA A 183 -15.33 -7.99 -7.79
CA ALA A 183 -16.04 -8.18 -6.52
C ALA A 183 -17.56 -8.20 -6.71
N ASP A 184 -18.10 -7.27 -7.50
CA ASP A 184 -19.53 -7.16 -7.79
C ASP A 184 -20.06 -8.41 -8.51
N HIS A 185 -19.29 -8.99 -9.45
CA HIS A 185 -19.68 -10.22 -10.14
C HIS A 185 -19.62 -11.46 -9.25
N LEU A 186 -18.80 -11.44 -8.21
CA LEU A 186 -18.68 -12.52 -7.22
C LEU A 186 -19.61 -12.34 -6.02
N ALA A 187 -20.31 -11.20 -5.93
CA ALA A 187 -21.14 -10.81 -4.80
C ALA A 187 -20.41 -10.85 -3.44
N ILE A 188 -19.12 -10.48 -3.42
CA ILE A 188 -18.32 -10.35 -2.20
C ILE A 188 -17.78 -8.93 -2.05
N PRO A 189 -17.59 -8.41 -0.83
CA PRO A 189 -17.07 -7.08 -0.62
C PRO A 189 -15.60 -6.95 -1.09
N PRO A 190 -15.18 -5.79 -1.62
CA PRO A 190 -13.77 -5.51 -1.87
C PRO A 190 -13.00 -5.40 -0.55
N GLY A 191 -11.81 -6.00 -0.52
CA GLY A 191 -10.87 -5.93 0.59
C GLY A 191 -9.69 -5.00 0.34
N ALA A 192 -8.64 -5.16 1.15
CA ALA A 192 -7.42 -4.39 1.02
C ALA A 192 -6.76 -4.58 -0.36
N MET A 193 -6.09 -3.54 -0.82
CA MET A 193 -5.34 -3.51 -2.08
C MET A 193 -3.85 -3.33 -1.80
N THR A 194 -3.02 -4.17 -2.39
CA THR A 194 -1.56 -4.02 -2.37
C THR A 194 -1.06 -3.56 -3.73
N VAL A 195 -0.27 -2.49 -3.76
CA VAL A 195 0.41 -1.98 -4.95
C VAL A 195 1.91 -2.10 -4.75
N PHE A 196 2.54 -2.95 -5.56
CA PHE A 196 3.99 -3.04 -5.67
C PHE A 196 4.49 -2.15 -6.79
N SER A 197 5.46 -1.30 -6.50
CA SER A 197 6.18 -0.51 -7.50
C SER A 197 7.66 -0.88 -7.45
N HIS A 198 8.14 -1.61 -8.47
CA HIS A 198 9.55 -2.02 -8.54
C HIS A 198 10.49 -0.80 -8.60
N SER A 199 10.11 0.20 -9.38
CA SER A 199 10.75 1.52 -9.46
C SER A 199 9.66 2.58 -9.40
N ILE A 200 9.63 3.36 -8.32
CA ILE A 200 8.73 4.50 -8.14
C ILE A 200 9.57 5.76 -8.13
N SER A 201 9.21 6.76 -8.95
CA SER A 201 10.05 7.95 -9.13
C SER A 201 9.29 9.26 -9.19
N LEU A 202 10.00 10.32 -8.77
CA LEU A 202 9.68 11.72 -8.99
C LEU A 202 10.62 12.30 -10.05
N ASN A 203 10.07 13.08 -10.97
CA ASN A 203 10.87 13.97 -11.79
C ASN A 203 11.29 15.20 -10.95
N ILE A 204 12.44 15.80 -11.26
CA ILE A 204 12.98 16.94 -10.50
C ILE A 204 12.11 18.19 -10.59
N ASP A 205 11.44 18.42 -11.71
CA ASP A 205 10.47 19.52 -11.91
C ASP A 205 9.28 19.42 -10.92
N ALA A 206 8.89 18.21 -10.54
CA ALA A 206 7.82 17.98 -9.58
C ALA A 206 8.29 18.03 -8.11
N LEU A 207 9.59 18.19 -7.84
CA LEU A 207 10.15 18.13 -6.47
C LEU A 207 9.59 19.23 -5.56
N ALA A 208 9.37 20.44 -6.07
CA ALA A 208 8.81 21.54 -5.27
C ALA A 208 7.38 21.21 -4.81
N ARG A 209 6.54 20.68 -5.71
CA ARG A 209 5.20 20.17 -5.38
C ARG A 209 5.28 19.02 -4.37
N ALA A 210 6.19 18.07 -4.58
CA ALA A 210 6.37 16.93 -3.70
C ALA A 210 6.76 17.36 -2.27
N LYS A 211 7.67 18.34 -2.13
CA LYS A 211 8.03 18.93 -0.83
C LYS A 211 6.84 19.58 -0.16
N ALA A 212 6.05 20.37 -0.90
CA ALA A 212 4.84 20.98 -0.35
C ALA A 212 3.81 19.95 0.15
N VAL A 213 3.73 18.77 -0.49
CA VAL A 213 2.91 17.64 0.01
C VAL A 213 3.53 17.04 1.28
N ALA A 214 4.83 16.78 1.27
CA ALA A 214 5.54 16.20 2.41
C ALA A 214 5.49 17.09 3.66
N ASP A 215 5.63 18.41 3.49
CA ASP A 215 5.63 19.40 4.58
C ASP A 215 4.26 19.56 5.25
N LYS A 216 3.17 19.14 4.57
CA LYS A 216 1.82 19.07 5.18
C LYS A 216 1.67 17.95 6.21
N LYS A 217 2.68 17.08 6.39
CA LYS A 217 2.66 16.01 7.39
C LYS A 217 3.38 16.44 8.68
N PRO A 218 2.68 17.03 9.68
CA PRO A 218 3.31 17.47 10.92
C PRO A 218 3.61 16.33 11.90
N THR A 219 2.88 15.23 11.80
CA THR A 219 2.97 14.07 12.70
C THR A 219 2.57 12.80 11.93
N ASP A 220 2.82 11.65 12.53
CA ASP A 220 2.35 10.34 12.04
C ASP A 220 1.00 9.92 12.65
N ASP A 221 0.42 10.77 13.51
CA ASP A 221 -0.90 10.58 14.10
C ASP A 221 -1.99 10.47 13.04
N MET A 222 -3.03 9.71 13.36
CA MET A 222 -4.21 9.53 12.53
C MET A 222 -5.29 10.53 12.95
N ILE A 223 -6.10 10.99 12.00
CA ILE A 223 -7.32 11.72 12.31
C ILE A 223 -8.43 10.68 12.43
N ASN A 224 -9.03 10.58 13.61
CA ASN A 224 -10.18 9.73 13.84
C ASN A 224 -11.36 10.27 13.02
N PRO A 225 -11.91 9.51 12.06
CA PRO A 225 -12.96 10.02 11.17
C PRO A 225 -14.29 10.26 11.88
N GLN A 226 -14.54 9.61 13.02
CA GLN A 226 -15.76 9.81 13.81
C GLN A 226 -15.65 11.04 14.73
N THR A 227 -14.49 11.26 15.36
CA THR A 227 -14.32 12.33 16.35
C THR A 227 -13.65 13.58 15.79
N GLY A 228 -12.99 13.49 14.64
CA GLY A 228 -12.16 14.54 14.03
C GLY A 228 -10.87 14.85 14.80
N LYS A 229 -10.59 14.11 15.88
CA LYS A 229 -9.41 14.34 16.73
C LYS A 229 -8.18 13.64 16.15
N ARG A 230 -7.01 14.21 16.40
CA ARG A 230 -5.75 13.51 16.17
C ARG A 230 -5.51 12.52 17.30
N GLU A 231 -5.23 11.29 16.93
CA GLU A 231 -4.95 10.18 17.85
C GLU A 231 -3.66 9.49 17.39
N PRO A 232 -2.83 9.00 18.33
CA PRO A 232 -1.66 8.21 17.98
C PRO A 232 -2.06 7.05 17.06
N ARG A 233 -1.22 6.75 16.07
CA ARG A 233 -1.46 5.57 15.25
C ARG A 233 -1.38 4.30 16.10
N TYR A 234 -2.38 3.44 15.96
CA TYR A 234 -2.36 2.09 16.51
C TYR A 234 -1.32 1.23 15.78
N ASP A 235 -0.64 0.36 16.51
CA ASP A 235 0.28 -0.59 15.90
C ASP A 235 -0.48 -1.78 15.33
N TYR A 236 -0.15 -2.14 14.10
CA TYR A 236 -0.82 -3.21 13.39
C TYR A 236 -0.53 -4.60 13.96
N ASN A 237 0.53 -4.74 14.77
CA ASN A 237 0.80 -5.97 15.50
C ASN A 237 0.03 -6.04 16.83
N GLY A 238 -0.76 -5.02 17.19
CA GLY A 238 -1.61 -5.02 18.38
C GLY A 238 -1.22 -3.99 19.44
N ASN A 239 -1.80 -4.14 20.63
CA ASN A 239 -1.64 -3.20 21.74
C ASN A 239 -0.79 -3.78 22.87
N PHE A 240 -0.14 -2.88 23.62
CA PHE A 240 0.77 -3.23 24.71
C PHE A 240 0.29 -2.63 26.02
N ALA A 241 0.32 -3.43 27.09
CA ALA A 241 0.07 -2.97 28.45
C ALA A 241 1.35 -3.11 29.27
N VAL A 242 1.82 -2.01 29.86
CA VAL A 242 3.06 -1.97 30.66
C VAL A 242 2.71 -1.85 32.13
N THR A 243 3.12 -2.85 32.91
CA THR A 243 2.89 -2.94 34.36
C THR A 243 4.18 -3.29 35.10
N VAL A 244 4.10 -3.36 36.43
CA VAL A 244 5.21 -3.73 37.31
C VAL A 244 4.75 -4.88 38.19
N ASP A 245 5.55 -5.94 38.25
CA ASP A 245 5.46 -7.01 39.22
C ASP A 245 6.39 -6.68 40.39
N ASN A 246 5.81 -6.19 41.49
CA ASN A 246 6.57 -5.76 42.66
C ASN A 246 7.18 -6.93 43.43
N ASP A 247 6.61 -8.14 43.35
CA ASP A 247 7.11 -9.29 44.09
C ASP A 247 8.42 -9.78 43.50
N ASN A 248 8.52 -9.79 42.16
CA ASN A 248 9.70 -10.21 41.43
C ASN A 248 10.65 -9.07 41.06
N GLN A 249 10.23 -7.81 41.29
CA GLN A 249 10.94 -6.59 40.90
C GLN A 249 11.17 -6.54 39.38
N GLU A 250 10.11 -6.81 38.61
CA GLU A 250 10.14 -6.90 37.15
C GLU A 250 9.15 -5.95 36.48
N ILE A 251 9.53 -5.44 35.32
CA ILE A 251 8.63 -4.79 34.37
C ILE A 251 7.94 -5.92 33.60
N VAL A 252 6.63 -5.79 33.41
CA VAL A 252 5.83 -6.74 32.63
C VAL A 252 5.17 -6.00 31.47
N VAL A 253 5.44 -6.44 30.24
CA VAL A 253 4.77 -5.94 29.04
C VAL A 253 3.91 -7.06 28.44
N GLN A 254 2.60 -6.86 28.43
CA GLN A 254 1.67 -7.77 27.79
C GLN A 254 1.35 -7.28 26.39
N HIS A 255 1.56 -8.14 25.39
CA HIS A 255 1.26 -7.89 23.99
C HIS A 255 -0.02 -8.60 23.61
N ASN A 256 -1.02 -7.82 23.22
CA ASN A 256 -2.34 -8.32 22.85
C ASN A 256 -2.64 -8.04 21.38
N TYR A 257 -3.20 -9.01 20.69
CA TYR A 257 -3.70 -8.89 19.33
C TYR A 257 -5.16 -9.36 19.28
N GLU A 258 -6.06 -8.50 18.80
CA GLU A 258 -7.50 -8.76 18.73
C GLU A 258 -8.10 -9.29 20.05
N GLY A 259 -7.65 -8.73 21.18
CA GLY A 259 -8.13 -9.10 22.51
C GLY A 259 -7.50 -10.37 23.10
N THR A 260 -6.60 -11.04 22.38
CA THR A 260 -5.86 -12.21 22.86
C THR A 260 -4.43 -11.80 23.24
N CYS A 261 -3.98 -12.18 24.45
CA CYS A 261 -2.58 -12.02 24.84
C CYS A 261 -1.71 -13.02 24.06
N ILE A 262 -0.85 -12.52 23.18
CA ILE A 262 0.01 -13.32 22.29
C ILE A 262 1.44 -13.45 22.79
N ALA A 263 1.88 -12.53 23.67
CA ALA A 263 3.16 -12.63 24.34
C ALA A 263 3.15 -11.83 25.66
N GLU A 264 3.98 -12.26 26.60
CA GLU A 264 4.30 -11.51 27.81
C GLU A 264 5.82 -11.41 27.93
N TYR A 265 6.31 -10.19 28.09
CA TYR A 265 7.73 -9.87 28.23
C TYR A 265 8.01 -9.44 29.66
N ARG A 266 9.04 -10.04 30.27
CA ARG A 266 9.44 -9.76 31.65
C ARG A 266 10.92 -9.43 31.74
N GLY A 267 11.27 -8.51 32.63
CA GLY A 267 12.66 -8.07 32.79
C GLY A 267 12.85 -7.03 33.87
N LYS A 268 14.03 -7.03 34.49
CA LYS A 268 14.40 -6.12 35.59
C LYS A 268 14.88 -4.74 35.12
N SER A 269 15.05 -4.55 33.81
CA SER A 269 15.46 -3.28 33.21
C SER A 269 14.68 -3.02 31.92
N ALA A 270 14.60 -1.74 31.55
CA ALA A 270 13.98 -1.33 30.29
C ALA A 270 14.70 -1.97 29.09
N GLU A 271 16.04 -1.96 29.11
CA GLU A 271 16.88 -2.55 28.07
C GLU A 271 16.57 -4.05 27.85
N ALA A 272 16.36 -4.82 28.92
CA ALA A 272 16.05 -6.24 28.80
C ALA A 272 14.69 -6.48 28.12
N ILE A 273 13.69 -5.62 28.37
CA ILE A 273 12.40 -5.68 27.69
C ILE A 273 12.55 -5.26 26.22
N GLU A 274 13.25 -4.16 25.95
CA GLU A 274 13.48 -3.64 24.60
C GLU A 274 14.16 -4.68 23.69
N GLN A 275 15.16 -5.41 24.22
CA GLN A 275 15.82 -6.49 23.47
C GLN A 275 14.87 -7.64 23.11
N GLN A 276 13.95 -8.01 24.01
CA GLN A 276 12.96 -9.05 23.74
C GLN A 276 11.94 -8.60 22.68
N LEU A 277 11.41 -7.38 22.82
CA LEU A 277 10.49 -6.77 21.86
C LEU A 277 11.13 -6.66 20.47
N ALA A 278 12.40 -6.24 20.41
CA ALA A 278 13.15 -6.11 19.17
C ALA A 278 13.42 -7.47 18.52
N ARG A 279 13.84 -8.48 19.29
CA ARG A 279 14.07 -9.86 18.82
C ARG A 279 12.82 -10.41 18.16
N ASP A 280 11.66 -10.20 18.77
CA ASP A 280 10.40 -10.77 18.32
C ASP A 280 9.72 -9.90 17.26
N CYS A 281 10.31 -8.75 16.89
CA CYS A 281 9.71 -7.78 15.97
C CYS A 281 8.27 -7.41 16.38
N ALA A 282 8.04 -7.30 17.69
CA ALA A 282 6.71 -7.19 18.28
C ALA A 282 5.96 -5.94 17.82
N ILE A 283 6.69 -4.87 17.53
CA ILE A 283 6.16 -3.53 17.22
C ILE A 283 6.37 -3.26 15.73
N SER A 284 5.30 -2.91 15.02
CA SER A 284 5.35 -2.58 13.58
C SER A 284 5.51 -1.08 13.30
N GLU A 285 5.14 -0.21 14.24
CA GLU A 285 5.14 1.24 14.07
C GLU A 285 6.18 1.95 14.95
N ILE A 286 7.03 2.78 14.34
CA ILE A 286 8.10 3.53 15.04
C ILE A 286 7.52 4.49 16.08
N SER A 287 6.41 5.17 15.76
CA SER A 287 5.74 6.08 16.70
C SER A 287 5.29 5.35 17.96
N HIS A 288 4.80 4.11 17.82
CA HIS A 288 4.41 3.28 18.94
C HIS A 288 5.62 2.75 19.71
N ALA A 289 6.70 2.36 19.04
CA ALA A 289 7.95 1.97 19.69
C ALA A 289 8.50 3.09 20.60
N LEU A 290 8.49 4.34 20.11
CA LEU A 290 8.92 5.52 20.89
C LEU A 290 7.99 5.82 22.07
N TYR A 291 6.69 5.56 21.93
CA TYR A 291 5.76 5.66 23.05
C TYR A 291 6.00 4.56 24.08
N LEU A 292 6.05 3.30 23.64
CA LEU A 292 6.21 2.13 24.49
C LEU A 292 7.52 2.16 25.26
N GLY A 293 8.63 2.53 24.62
CA GLY A 293 9.93 2.71 25.29
C GLY A 293 9.87 3.74 26.43
N ARG A 294 9.15 4.85 26.24
CA ARG A 294 8.93 5.84 27.32
C ARG A 294 8.10 5.27 28.46
N GLU A 295 7.07 4.48 28.18
CA GLU A 295 6.25 3.85 29.22
C GLU A 295 7.05 2.79 30.00
N ILE A 296 7.85 1.97 29.31
CA ILE A 296 8.76 1.00 29.94
C ILE A 296 9.77 1.71 30.84
N ALA A 297 10.42 2.77 30.35
CA ALA A 297 11.39 3.54 31.14
C ALA A 297 10.77 4.18 32.39
N LYS A 298 9.52 4.67 32.30
CA LYS A 298 8.79 5.15 33.49
C LYS A 298 8.56 4.05 34.52
N LYS A 299 8.22 2.83 34.09
CA LYS A 299 8.04 1.69 35.00
C LYS A 299 9.34 1.24 35.62
N GLU A 300 10.44 1.25 34.87
CA GLU A 300 11.77 1.00 35.41
C GLU A 300 12.14 2.01 36.50
N TYR A 301 11.87 3.31 36.28
CA TYR A 301 12.11 4.34 37.28
C TYR A 301 11.32 4.08 38.56
N LEU A 302 10.05 3.69 38.45
CA LEU A 302 9.21 3.33 39.61
C LEU A 302 9.71 2.10 40.37
N LEU A 303 10.30 1.12 39.69
CA LEU A 303 10.92 -0.05 40.33
C LEU A 303 12.20 0.29 41.09
N LYS A 304 12.94 1.30 40.62
CA LYS A 304 14.22 1.73 41.19
C LYS A 304 14.08 2.80 42.28
N SER A 305 12.89 3.37 42.46
CA SER A 305 12.57 4.42 43.43
C SER A 305 11.99 3.84 44.70
#